data_AF-S4PUN4-F1
#
_entry.id   AF-S4PUN4-F1
#
_cell.length_a   1.000
_cell.length_b   1.000
_cell.length_c   1.000
_cell.angle_alpha   90.00
_cell.angle_beta   90.00
_cell.angle_gamma   90.00
#
_symmetry.space_group_name_H-M   'P 1'
#
loop_
_entity.id
_entity.type
_entity.pdbx_description
1 polymer ?
#
loop_
_entity_poly.entity_id
_entity_poly.type
_entity_poly.pdbx_seq_one_letter_code
_entity_poly.pdbx_strand_id
1 'polypeptide(L)'
;QGLGFTHGVLNTDNISILGVTIDYGPYGFLEHYYEHYVPNSSDDMGRYAFNKQPEILLWNLAKFAEAIDPILSEKDKGKIKEILATLEGYVRNK
;
A
#
# COMPACT_ATOMS: atom_id res chain seq x y z
N GLN A 1 -2.46 10.30 0.49
CA GLN A 1 -1.97 11.31 1.43
C GLN A 1 -2.60 12.69 1.25
N GLY A 2 -2.53 13.32 0.07
CA GLY A 2 -2.96 14.74 -0.09
C GLY A 2 -4.42 15.09 0.30
N LEU A 3 -5.32 14.12 0.42
CA LEU A 3 -6.71 14.32 0.85
C LEU A 3 -6.99 13.82 2.28
N GLY A 4 -5.98 13.35 3.01
CA GLY A 4 -6.16 12.86 4.38
C GLY A 4 -6.95 11.55 4.53
N PHE A 5 -7.11 10.76 3.48
CA PHE A 5 -7.80 9.47 3.54
C PHE A 5 -6.90 8.34 4.09
N THR A 6 -7.42 7.57 5.05
CA THR A 6 -6.83 6.34 5.59
C THR A 6 -7.79 5.17 5.43
N HIS A 7 -7.34 4.11 4.75
CA HIS A 7 -8.18 2.96 4.42
C HIS A 7 -8.45 2.04 5.63
N GLY A 8 -7.49 1.88 6.53
CA GLY A 8 -7.60 1.06 7.74
C GLY A 8 -7.49 -0.46 7.56
N VAL A 9 -7.58 -0.99 6.34
CA VAL A 9 -7.42 -2.44 6.04
C VAL A 9 -6.79 -2.64 4.66
N LEU A 10 -5.49 -2.36 4.53
CA LEU A 10 -4.75 -2.57 3.29
C LEU A 10 -4.13 -3.98 3.23
N ASN A 11 -4.96 -5.01 3.44
CA ASN A 11 -4.58 -6.39 3.17
C ASN A 11 -4.40 -6.60 1.64
N THR A 12 -3.69 -7.66 1.24
CA THR A 12 -3.39 -7.93 -0.18
C THR A 12 -4.63 -8.15 -1.03
N ASP A 13 -5.68 -8.75 -0.47
CA ASP A 13 -6.98 -8.98 -1.10
C ASP A 13 -7.80 -7.69 -1.32
N ASN A 14 -7.46 -6.61 -0.59
CA ASN A 14 -8.08 -5.29 -0.74
C ASN A 14 -7.32 -4.35 -1.68
N ILE A 15 -6.28 -4.85 -2.37
CA ILE A 15 -5.56 -4.10 -3.39
C ILE A 15 -6.11 -4.43 -4.77
N SER A 16 -6.89 -3.51 -5.34
CA SER A 16 -7.39 -3.65 -6.70
C SER A 16 -6.25 -3.57 -7.72
N ILE A 17 -6.20 -4.55 -8.63
CA ILE A 17 -5.26 -4.54 -9.78
C ILE A 17 -5.49 -3.34 -10.71
N LEU A 18 -6.69 -2.75 -10.70
CA LEU A 18 -7.04 -1.56 -11.49
C LEU A 18 -6.59 -0.25 -10.80
N GLY A 19 -6.03 -0.31 -9.60
CA GLY A 19 -5.58 0.87 -8.86
C GLY A 19 -6.73 1.71 -8.28
N VAL A 20 -7.92 1.14 -8.12
CA VAL A 20 -9.08 1.80 -7.52
C VAL A 20 -9.26 1.38 -6.05
N THR A 21 -9.77 2.29 -5.23
CA THR A 21 -10.09 2.01 -3.82
C THR A 21 -11.30 1.10 -3.72
N ILE A 22 -11.19 0.00 -2.96
CA ILE A 22 -12.23 -1.01 -2.75
C ILE A 22 -12.36 -1.35 -1.26
N ASP A 23 -13.35 -2.15 -0.90
CA ASP A 23 -13.57 -2.66 0.46
C ASP A 23 -13.54 -1.60 1.58
N TYR A 24 -14.54 -0.70 1.52
CA TYR A 24 -14.73 0.36 2.50
C TYR A 24 -15.28 -0.20 3.82
N GLY A 25 -14.37 -0.60 4.72
CA GLY A 25 -14.67 -0.99 6.10
C GLY A 25 -14.33 0.15 7.09
N PRO A 26 -13.36 -0.04 7.99
CA PRO A 26 -12.95 0.98 8.96
C PRO A 26 -12.00 2.01 8.34
N TYR A 27 -12.45 2.72 7.32
CA TYR A 27 -11.72 3.86 6.74
C TYR A 27 -12.02 5.15 7.52
N GLY A 28 -11.19 6.17 7.35
CA GLY A 28 -11.43 7.49 7.91
C GLY A 28 -10.72 8.60 7.14
N PHE A 29 -11.28 9.80 7.21
CA PHE A 29 -10.61 11.02 6.77
C PHE A 29 -10.05 11.74 8.00
N LEU A 30 -8.88 12.36 7.85
CA LEU A 30 -8.29 13.20 8.89
C LEU A 30 -9.17 14.44 9.13
N GLU A 31 -9.70 14.57 10.35
CA GLU A 31 -10.34 15.81 10.83
C GLU A 31 -9.29 16.87 11.20
N HIS A 32 -8.27 16.44 11.95
CA HIS A 32 -7.06 17.20 12.22
C HIS A 32 -5.86 16.42 11.71
N TYR A 33 -4.82 17.13 11.24
CA TYR A 33 -3.62 16.46 10.76
C TYR A 33 -2.95 15.68 11.90
N TYR A 34 -2.93 14.37 11.75
CA TYR A 34 -2.22 13.45 12.63
C TYR A 34 -1.66 12.31 11.79
N GLU A 35 -0.34 12.27 11.65
CA GLU A 35 0.32 11.36 10.71
C GLU A 35 0.18 9.88 11.08
N HIS A 36 0.04 9.59 12.38
CA HIS A 36 -0.14 8.25 12.92
C HIS A 36 -1.62 7.88 13.12
N TYR A 37 -2.54 8.54 12.42
CA TYR A 37 -3.97 8.26 12.51
C TYR A 37 -4.29 6.83 12.05
N VAL A 38 -5.00 6.08 12.89
CA VAL A 38 -5.46 4.71 12.64
C VAL A 38 -6.98 4.66 12.84
N PRO A 39 -7.78 4.57 11.76
CA PRO A 39 -9.24 4.50 11.86
C PRO A 39 -9.76 3.10 12.29
N ASN A 40 -8.93 2.06 12.12
CA ASN A 40 -9.31 0.70 12.44
C ASN A 40 -8.99 0.36 13.89
N SER A 41 -10.02 0.17 14.71
CA SER A 41 -9.89 -0.19 16.13
C SER A 41 -9.26 -1.56 16.39
N SER A 42 -9.13 -2.41 15.36
CA SER A 42 -8.45 -3.71 15.46
C SER A 42 -6.99 -3.65 15.00
N ASP A 43 -6.50 -2.51 14.53
CA ASP A 43 -5.11 -2.30 14.14
C ASP A 43 -4.31 -1.69 15.30
N ASP A 44 -4.12 -2.48 16.37
CA ASP A 44 -3.46 -2.06 17.60
C ASP A 44 -2.01 -1.60 17.39
N MET A 45 -1.36 -2.09 16.33
CA MET A 45 0.03 -1.79 15.98
C MET A 45 0.16 -0.62 14.99
N GLY A 46 -0.95 -0.08 14.48
CA GLY A 46 -0.95 0.98 13.48
C GLY A 46 -0.30 0.58 12.16
N ARG A 47 -0.42 -0.70 11.77
CA ARG A 47 0.09 -1.23 10.49
C ARG A 47 -0.43 -0.41 9.31
N TYR A 48 -1.69 0.00 9.36
CA TYR A 48 -2.41 0.75 8.33
C TYR A 48 -2.60 2.22 8.68
N ALA A 49 -1.77 2.75 9.58
CA ALA A 49 -1.76 4.18 9.91
C ALA A 49 -1.59 5.05 8.66
N PHE A 50 -2.13 6.27 8.72
CA PHE A 50 -2.14 7.20 7.59
C PHE A 50 -0.77 7.31 6.90
N ASN A 51 0.31 7.57 7.65
CA ASN A 51 1.67 7.71 7.11
C ASN A 51 2.30 6.39 6.63
N LYS A 52 1.78 5.23 7.07
CA LYS A 52 2.27 3.90 6.69
C LYS A 52 1.68 3.38 5.37
N GLN A 53 0.56 3.93 4.90
CA GLN A 53 -0.10 3.43 3.69
C GLN A 53 0.80 3.33 2.44
N PRO A 54 1.72 4.28 2.13
CA PRO A 54 2.65 4.12 1.01
C PRO A 54 3.59 2.91 1.15
N GLU A 55 4.14 2.69 2.35
CA GLU A 55 5.01 1.55 2.65
C GLU A 55 4.26 0.23 2.54
N ILE A 56 3.02 0.18 3.05
CA ILE A 56 2.16 -1.01 2.95
C ILE A 56 1.80 -1.34 1.50
N LEU A 57 1.48 -0.35 0.67
CA LEU A 57 1.22 -0.61 -0.75
C LEU A 57 2.45 -1.14 -1.48
N LEU A 58 3.64 -0.61 -1.19
CA LEU A 58 4.89 -1.15 -1.75
C LEU A 58 5.07 -2.62 -1.34
N TRP A 59 4.82 -2.95 -0.08
CA TRP A 59 4.89 -4.32 0.40
C TRP A 59 3.88 -5.24 -0.30
N ASN A 60 2.62 -4.79 -0.48
CA ASN A 60 1.60 -5.56 -1.21
C ASN A 60 1.97 -5.77 -2.69
N LEU A 61 2.55 -4.76 -3.36
CA LEU A 61 3.03 -4.89 -4.73
C LEU A 61 4.19 -5.88 -4.85
N ALA A 62 5.10 -5.91 -3.88
CA ALA A 62 6.16 -6.92 -3.82
C ALA A 62 5.56 -8.33 -3.65
N LYS A 63 4.51 -8.51 -2.84
CA LYS A 63 3.79 -9.80 -2.74
C LYS A 63 3.07 -10.20 -4.01
N PHE A 64 2.48 -9.25 -4.73
CA PHE A 64 1.92 -9.51 -6.05
C PHE A 64 3.01 -9.96 -7.03
N ALA A 65 4.16 -9.27 -7.06
CA ALA A 65 5.30 -9.63 -7.90
C ALA A 65 5.82 -11.06 -7.61
N GLU A 66 5.96 -11.43 -6.32
CA GLU A 66 6.32 -12.80 -5.91
C GLU A 66 5.30 -13.83 -6.44
N ALA A 67 4.01 -13.53 -6.36
CA ALA A 67 2.95 -14.44 -6.77
C ALA A 67 2.91 -14.70 -8.28
N ILE A 68 3.25 -13.69 -9.09
CA ILE A 68 3.27 -13.81 -10.57
C ILE A 68 4.63 -14.24 -11.13
N ASP A 69 5.69 -14.33 -10.33
CA ASP A 69 7.04 -14.71 -10.80
C ASP A 69 7.07 -15.98 -11.69
N PRO A 70 6.34 -17.07 -11.37
CA PRO A 70 6.38 -18.31 -12.16
C PRO A 70 5.89 -18.16 -13.61
N ILE A 71 5.11 -17.13 -13.93
CA ILE A 71 4.52 -16.92 -15.26
C ILE A 71 5.24 -15.82 -16.06
N LEU A 72 6.30 -15.23 -15.50
CA LEU A 72 7.01 -14.10 -16.11
C LEU A 72 8.26 -14.53 -16.87
N SER A 73 8.55 -13.82 -17.96
CA SER A 73 9.83 -13.94 -18.64
C SER A 73 10.95 -13.29 -17.81
N GLU A 74 12.20 -13.69 -18.02
CA GLU A 74 13.36 -13.06 -17.35
C GLU A 74 13.44 -11.56 -17.63
N LYS A 75 13.00 -11.11 -18.81
CA LYS A 75 12.89 -9.69 -19.14
C LYS A 75 11.86 -8.98 -18.27
N ASP A 76 10.69 -9.59 -18.05
CA ASP A 76 9.63 -8.99 -17.23
C ASP A 76 10.00 -8.98 -15.75
N LYS A 77 10.69 -10.02 -15.26
CA LYS A 77 11.28 -10.05 -13.91
C LYS A 77 12.29 -8.91 -13.71
N GLY A 78 13.13 -8.64 -14.72
CA GLY A 78 14.03 -7.49 -14.71
C GLY A 78 13.28 -6.16 -14.57
N LYS A 79 12.24 -5.95 -15.38
CA LYS A 79 11.41 -4.73 -15.30
C LYS A 79 10.71 -4.57 -13.96
N ILE A 80 10.19 -5.65 -13.38
CA ILE A 80 9.54 -5.59 -12.07
C ILE A 80 10.52 -5.15 -10.98
N LYS A 81 11.77 -5.62 -11.01
CA LYS A 81 12.82 -5.16 -10.08
C LYS A 81 13.07 -3.65 -10.23
N GLU A 82 13.13 -3.13 -11.46
CA GLU A 82 13.27 -1.70 -11.71
C GLU A 82 12.08 -0.88 -11.20
N ILE A 83 10.85 -1.38 -11.42
CA ILE A 83 9.61 -0.76 -10.92
C ILE A 83 9.63 -0.70 -9.39
N LEU A 84 9.91 -1.82 -8.71
CA LEU A 84 9.95 -1.87 -7.25
C LEU A 84 11.02 -0.94 -6.67
N ALA A 85 12.21 -0.88 -7.28
CA ALA A 85 13.26 0.04 -6.86
C ALA A 85 12.85 1.52 -7.02
N THR A 86 12.16 1.85 -8.11
CA THR A 86 11.61 3.20 -8.34
C THR A 86 10.58 3.57 -7.27
N LEU A 87 9.66 2.65 -6.96
CA LEU A 87 8.63 2.86 -5.95
C LEU A 87 9.22 2.95 -4.54
N GLU A 88 10.25 2.17 -4.23
CA GLU A 88 10.97 2.27 -2.97
C GLU A 88 11.63 3.65 -2.80
N GLY A 89 12.28 4.15 -3.85
CA GLY A 89 12.80 5.52 -3.88
C GLY A 89 11.72 6.57 -3.64
N TYR A 90 10.53 6.39 -4.22
CA TYR A 90 9.39 7.28 -4.00
C TYR A 90 8.86 7.24 -2.57
N VAL A 91 8.79 6.07 -1.95
CA VAL A 91 8.33 5.91 -0.56
C VAL A 91 9.33 6.51 0.43
N ARG A 92 10.63 6.33 0.20
CA ARG A 92 11.70 6.82 1.10
C ARG A 92 11.91 8.33 1.04
N ASN A 93 11.69 8.95 -0.12
CA ASN A 93 11.95 10.38 -0.34
C ASN A 93 10.72 11.27 -0.05
N LYS A 94 9.74 10.74 0.70
CA LYS A 94 8.52 11.44 1.08
C LYS A 94 8.49 11.79 2.56
#